data_AF-A0A7C1BUB3-F1
#
_entry.id   AF-A0A7C1BUB3-F1
#
_cell.length_a   1.000
_cell.length_b   1.000
_cell.length_c   1.000
_cell.angle_alpha   90.00
_cell.angle_beta   90.00
_cell.angle_gamma   90.00
#
_symmetry.space_group_name_H-M   'P 1'
#
loop_
_entity.id
_entity.type
_entity.pdbx_description
1 polymer ?
#
loop_
_entity_poly.entity_id
_entity_poly.type
_entity_poly.pdbx_seq_one_letter_code
_entity_poly.pdbx_strand_id
1 'polypeptide(L)' 'MNYLRRWYVVIRGIDHIAIAVKDLDKAVNTFNKLLSMKPSIIEEVSEEGVKVAMYTLGGIR' A
#
# COMPACT_ATOMS: atom_id res chain seq x y z
N MET A 1 -19.94 -2.74 41.01
CA MET A 1 -20.79 -2.92 39.81
C MET A 1 -20.09 -2.22 38.64
N ASN A 2 -19.40 -2.96 37.76
CA ASN A 2 -19.93 -3.52 36.50
C ASN A 2 -20.14 -2.38 35.45
N TYR A 3 -19.49 -2.30 34.28
CA TYR A 3 -18.95 -3.33 33.39
C TYR A 3 -17.79 -2.79 32.53
N LEU A 4 -16.85 -3.69 32.25
CA LEU A 4 -15.80 -3.62 31.24
C LEU A 4 -16.35 -3.13 29.89
N ARG A 5 -15.82 -2.02 29.34
CA ARG A 5 -16.05 -1.66 27.94
C ARG A 5 -15.29 -2.65 27.06
N ARG A 6 -16.02 -3.61 26.48
CA ARG A 6 -15.50 -4.50 25.44
C ARG A 6 -15.36 -3.70 24.15
N TRP A 7 -14.13 -3.42 23.72
CA TRP A 7 -13.85 -2.79 22.43
C TRP A 7 -14.06 -3.82 21.32
N TYR A 8 -15.15 -3.71 20.58
CA TYR A 8 -15.29 -4.41 19.31
C TYR A 8 -14.49 -3.65 18.26
N VAL A 9 -13.43 -4.27 17.75
CA VAL A 9 -12.74 -3.79 16.54
C VAL A 9 -13.47 -4.38 15.34
N VAL A 10 -14.04 -3.52 14.50
CA VAL A 10 -14.64 -3.94 13.23
C VAL A 10 -13.61 -3.78 12.13
N ILE A 11 -13.22 -4.89 11.51
CA ILE A 11 -12.36 -4.88 10.31
C ILE A 11 -13.20 -4.37 9.14
N ARG A 12 -12.74 -3.30 8.48
CA ARG A 12 -13.45 -2.68 7.34
C ARG A 12 -13.03 -3.25 5.98
N GLY A 13 -11.78 -3.69 5.86
CA GLY A 13 -11.23 -4.17 4.61
C GLY A 13 -9.70 -4.13 4.62
N ILE A 14 -9.14 -4.32 3.43
CA ILE A 14 -7.70 -4.16 3.16
C ILE A 14 -7.50 -2.76 2.62
N ASP A 15 -6.53 -2.04 3.20
CA ASP A 15 -6.14 -0.69 2.80
C ASP A 15 -5.23 -0.76 1.56
N HIS A 16 -4.12 -1.49 1.65
CA HIS A 16 -3.22 -1.72 0.53
C HIS A 16 -2.47 -3.05 0.65
N ILE A 17 -1.79 -3.44 -0.43
CA ILE A 17 -0.90 -4.60 -0.48
C ILE A 17 0.50 -4.10 -0.80
N ALA A 18 1.42 -4.24 0.15
CA ALA A 18 2.84 -3.95 -0.08
C ALA A 18 3.53 -5.17 -0.72
N ILE A 19 4.28 -4.93 -1.79
CA ILE A 19 5.06 -5.97 -2.48
C ILE A 19 6.54 -5.58 -2.41
N ALA A 20 7.31 -6.31 -1.60
CA ALA A 20 8.76 -6.15 -1.56
C ALA A 20 9.38 -6.66 -2.87
N VAL A 21 10.22 -5.84 -3.48
CA VAL A 21 10.86 -6.13 -4.76
C VAL A 21 12.37 -5.91 -4.67
N LYS A 22 13.12 -6.68 -5.45
CA LYS A 22 14.59 -6.55 -5.50
C LYS A 22 15.06 -5.25 -6.17
N ASP A 23 14.27 -4.73 -7.11
CA ASP A 23 14.60 -3.56 -7.92
C ASP A 23 13.29 -2.82 -8.25
N LEU A 24 13.17 -1.59 -7.72
CA LEU A 24 11.94 -0.81 -7.82
C LEU A 24 11.65 -0.38 -9.26
N ASP A 25 12.68 0.03 -10.02
CA ASP A 25 12.49 0.53 -11.39
C ASP A 25 12.05 -0.59 -12.33
N LYS A 26 12.61 -1.80 -12.17
CA LYS A 26 12.15 -2.99 -12.90
C LYS A 26 10.72 -3.37 -12.54
N ALA A 27 10.36 -3.29 -11.26
CA ALA A 27 8.99 -3.56 -10.81
C ALA A 27 8.01 -2.54 -11.39
N VAL A 28 8.33 -1.24 -11.34
CA VAL A 28 7.52 -0.17 -11.91
C VAL A 28 7.30 -0.39 -13.40
N ASN A 29 8.35 -0.69 -14.17
CA ASN A 29 8.20 -0.97 -15.60
C ASN A 29 7.28 -2.18 -15.86
N THR A 30 7.34 -3.21 -15.01
CA THR A 30 6.50 -4.41 -15.11
C THR A 30 5.04 -4.06 -14.82
N PHE A 31 4.75 -3.43 -13.69
CA PHE A 31 3.40 -3.06 -13.29
C PHE A 31 2.78 -2.02 -14.22
N ASN A 32 3.56 -1.08 -14.76
CA ASN A 32 3.08 -0.14 -15.77
C ASN A 32 2.53 -0.85 -17.01
N LYS A 33 3.24 -1.89 -17.49
CA LYS A 33 2.81 -2.67 -18.65
C LYS A 33 1.59 -3.52 -18.33
N LEU A 34 1.58 -4.17 -17.17
CA LEU A 34 0.48 -5.05 -16.75
C LEU A 34 -0.82 -4.29 -16.49
N LEU A 35 -0.73 -3.13 -15.84
CA LEU A 35 -1.88 -2.32 -15.45
C LEU A 35 -2.22 -1.23 -16.48
N SER A 36 -1.37 -1.04 -17.50
CA SER A 36 -1.49 0.03 -18.50
C SER A 36 -1.64 1.43 -17.87
N MET A 37 -0.92 1.69 -16.78
CA MET A 37 -0.96 2.96 -16.04
C MET A 37 0.40 3.28 -15.44
N LYS A 38 0.55 4.45 -14.82
CA LYS A 38 1.75 4.85 -14.07
C LYS A 38 1.46 4.84 -12.55
N PRO A 39 2.49 4.76 -11.69
CA PRO A 39 2.29 4.94 -10.26
C PRO A 39 1.65 6.30 -9.96
N SER A 40 0.76 6.34 -8.98
CA SER A 40 0.15 7.58 -8.49
C SER A 40 1.14 8.40 -7.67
N ILE A 41 1.99 7.73 -6.90
CA ILE A 41 3.08 8.33 -6.11
C ILE A 41 4.34 7.49 -6.26
N ILE A 42 5.49 8.17 -6.31
CA ILE A 42 6.80 7.59 -6.06
C ILE A 42 7.44 8.45 -4.98
N GLU A 43 7.77 7.85 -3.85
CA GLU A 43 8.36 8.56 -2.72
C GLU A 43 9.45 7.72 -2.04
N GLU A 44 10.38 8.42 -1.41
CA GLU A 44 11.35 7.84 -0.50
C GLU A 44 10.90 8.18 0.93
N VAL A 45 10.67 7.14 1.73
CA VAL A 45 10.31 7.27 3.14
C VAL A 45 11.57 6.99 3.95
N SER A 46 12.38 8.03 4.14
CA SER A 46 13.72 7.89 4.71
C SER A 46 13.72 7.32 6.14
N GLU A 47 12.70 7.64 6.95
CA GLU A 47 12.56 7.11 8.32
C GLU A 47 12.40 5.58 8.35
N GLU A 48 11.77 5.04 7.31
CA GLU A 48 11.54 3.60 7.14
C GLU A 48 12.61 2.95 6.24
N GLY A 49 13.54 3.74 5.69
CA GLY A 49 14.62 3.26 4.82
C GLY A 49 14.15 2.62 3.51
N VAL A 50 12.98 3.01 2.99
CA VAL A 50 12.38 2.42 1.78
C VAL A 50 12.05 3.46 0.72
N LYS A 51 12.04 3.02 -0.53
CA LYS A 51 11.47 3.76 -1.66
C LYS A 51 10.30 2.97 -2.22
N VAL A 52 9.17 3.64 -2.41
CA VAL A 52 7.92 3.00 -2.83
C VAL A 52 7.38 3.65 -4.10
N ALA A 53 6.70 2.84 -4.91
CA ALA A 53 5.90 3.30 -6.03
C ALA A 53 4.49 2.72 -5.84
N MET A 54 3.51 3.60 -5.66
CA MET A 54 2.15 3.21 -5.30
C MET A 54 1.23 3.28 -6.53
N TYR A 55 0.38 2.28 -6.69
CA TYR A 55 -0.66 2.24 -7.73
C TYR A 55 -2.03 2.27 -7.07
N THR A 56 -2.81 3.31 -7.34
CA THR A 56 -4.16 3.45 -6.79
C THR A 56 -5.15 2.74 -7.71
N LEU A 57 -5.74 1.65 -7.23
CA LEU A 57 -6.72 0.84 -7.95
C LEU A 57 -8.04 0.80 -7.17
N GLY A 58 -9.17 0.79 -7.88
CA GLY A 58 -10.48 0.57 -7.27
C GLY A 58 -10.95 1.62 -6.25
N GLY A 59 -10.30 2.79 -6.19
CA GLY A 59 -10.65 3.86 -5.25
C GLY A 59 -10.22 3.60 -3.79
N ILE A 60 -9.36 2.60 -3.58
CA ILE A 60 -8.79 2.30 -2.27
C ILE A 60 -7.57 3.21 -2.05
N ARG A 61 -7.47 3.80 -0.86
CA ARG A 61 -6.30 4.58 -0.42
C ARG A 61 -5.42 3.71 0.45
#